data_AF-A0A535Z1B9-F1
#
_entry.id   AF-A0A535Z1B9-F1
#
_cell.length_a   1.000
_cell.length_b   1.000
_cell.length_c   1.000
_cell.angle_alpha   90.00
_cell.angle_beta   90.00
_cell.angle_gamma   90.00
#
_symmetry.space_group_name_H-M   'P 1'
#
loop_
_entity.id
_entity.type
_entity.pdbx_description
1 polymer ?
#
loop_
_entity_poly.entity_id
_entity_poly.type
_entity_poly.pdbx_seq_one_letter_code
_entity_poly.pdbx_strand_id
1 'polypeptide(L)'
;MAYHRMDIAEEREVAGDVAGALAEYEAARAFLSGNDEATFWSAVLMADAGRVDEARALFDEITAREPGWAELVRRLPDTGLLRGGRSVVEELLAP
;
A
#
# COMPACT_ATOMS: atom_id res chain seq x y z
N MET A 1 -6.60 -18.22 1.88
CA MET A 1 -5.23 -17.85 2.33
C MET A 1 -5.00 -16.39 1.99
N ALA A 2 -4.16 -15.68 2.74
CA ALA A 2 -3.99 -14.24 2.54
C ALA A 2 -3.47 -13.87 1.14
N TYR A 3 -2.59 -14.68 0.54
CA TYR A 3 -2.16 -14.52 -0.85
C TYR A 3 -3.31 -14.54 -1.85
N HIS A 4 -4.28 -15.46 -1.68
CA HIS A 4 -5.48 -15.49 -2.52
C HIS A 4 -6.35 -14.24 -2.38
N ARG A 5 -6.33 -13.58 -1.21
CA ARG A 5 -7.04 -12.32 -1.01
C ARG A 5 -6.33 -11.16 -1.72
N MET A 6 -4.99 -11.18 -1.78
CA MET A 6 -4.22 -10.22 -2.57
C MET A 6 -4.48 -10.40 -4.08
N ASP A 7 -4.54 -11.64 -4.58
CA ASP A 7 -4.87 -11.91 -5.98
C ASP A 7 -6.26 -11.33 -6.36
N ILE A 8 -7.27 -11.53 -5.50
CA ILE A 8 -8.62 -10.96 -5.71
C ILE A 8 -8.57 -9.43 -5.65
N ALA A 9 -7.71 -8.86 -4.81
CA ALA A 9 -7.57 -7.43 -4.72
C ALA A 9 -7.00 -6.83 -6.02
N GLU A 10 -5.97 -7.46 -6.60
CA GLU A 10 -5.40 -7.09 -7.90
C GLU A 10 -6.43 -7.23 -9.03
N GLU A 11 -7.22 -8.32 -9.06
CA GLU A 11 -8.28 -8.52 -10.05
C GLU A 11 -9.33 -7.40 -9.98
N ARG A 12 -9.73 -7.00 -8.77
CA ARG A 12 -10.70 -5.92 -8.55
C ARG A 12 -10.13 -4.56 -8.94
N GLU A 13 -8.85 -4.33 -8.70
CA GLU A 13 -8.15 -3.12 -9.15
C GLU A 13 -8.17 -3.01 -10.68
N VAL A 14 -7.82 -4.11 -11.38
CA VAL A 14 -7.89 -4.18 -12.86
C VAL A 14 -9.32 -3.93 -13.36
N ALA A 15 -10.33 -4.38 -12.61
CA ALA A 15 -11.74 -4.13 -12.91
C ALA A 15 -12.23 -2.71 -12.54
N GLY A 16 -11.39 -1.88 -11.90
CA GLY A 16 -11.75 -0.54 -11.42
C GLY A 16 -12.55 -0.52 -10.11
N ASP A 17 -12.73 -1.67 -9.46
CA ASP A 17 -13.37 -1.82 -8.14
C ASP A 17 -12.36 -1.55 -7.02
N VAL A 18 -11.94 -0.28 -6.91
CA VAL A 18 -10.97 0.17 -5.89
C VAL A 18 -11.46 -0.11 -4.46
N ALA A 19 -12.77 0.05 -4.21
CA ALA A 19 -13.35 -0.20 -2.89
C ALA A 19 -13.29 -1.68 -2.51
N GLY A 20 -13.60 -2.57 -3.46
CA GLY A 20 -13.49 -4.01 -3.25
C GLY A 20 -12.04 -4.47 -3.15
N ALA A 21 -11.13 -3.94 -3.96
CA ALA A 21 -9.70 -4.26 -3.86
C ALA A 21 -9.18 -3.98 -2.45
N LEU A 22 -9.55 -2.81 -1.91
CA LEU A 22 -9.10 -2.38 -0.61
C LEU A 22 -9.68 -3.22 0.54
N ALA A 23 -10.94 -3.62 0.46
CA ALA A 23 -11.53 -4.55 1.43
C ALA A 23 -10.82 -5.91 1.45
N GLU A 24 -10.34 -6.38 0.30
CA GLU A 24 -9.59 -7.64 0.19
C GLU A 24 -8.16 -7.49 0.72
N TYR A 25 -7.50 -6.35 0.50
CA TYR A 25 -6.21 -6.04 1.16
C TYR A 25 -6.34 -5.92 2.68
N GLU A 26 -7.37 -5.24 3.19
CA GLU A 26 -7.60 -5.16 4.64
C GLU A 26 -7.86 -6.55 5.24
N ALA A 27 -8.66 -7.38 4.55
CA ALA A 27 -8.87 -8.76 4.95
C ALA A 27 -7.56 -9.57 4.90
N ALA A 28 -6.74 -9.41 3.86
CA ALA A 28 -5.43 -10.04 3.74
C ALA A 28 -4.51 -9.62 4.90
N ARG A 29 -4.48 -8.32 5.24
CA ARG A 29 -3.70 -7.76 6.34
C ARG A 29 -4.11 -8.32 7.69
N ALA A 30 -5.40 -8.54 7.92
CA ALA A 30 -5.89 -9.18 9.15
C ALA A 30 -5.35 -10.62 9.31
N PHE A 31 -5.12 -11.34 8.21
CA PHE A 31 -4.49 -12.67 8.23
C PHE A 31 -2.96 -12.61 8.21
N LEU A 32 -2.38 -11.52 7.72
CA LEU A 32 -0.93 -11.27 7.64
C LEU A 32 -0.46 -10.28 8.70
N SER A 33 -1.08 -10.28 9.89
CA SER A 33 -0.70 -9.37 10.97
C SER A 33 0.80 -9.46 11.25
N GLY A 34 1.54 -8.37 11.03
CA GLY A 34 3.00 -8.33 11.18
C GLY A 34 3.81 -8.64 9.91
N ASN A 35 3.17 -8.84 8.76
CA ASN A 35 3.86 -8.82 7.47
C ASN A 35 3.93 -7.38 6.95
N ASP A 36 5.10 -6.77 7.12
CA ASP A 36 5.34 -5.40 6.67
C ASP A 36 5.25 -5.26 5.14
N GLU A 37 5.56 -6.32 4.38
CA GLU A 37 5.46 -6.32 2.91
C GLU A 37 4.00 -6.24 2.44
N ALA A 38 3.11 -7.02 3.04
CA ALA A 38 1.68 -6.96 2.73
C ALA A 38 1.08 -5.60 3.12
N THR A 39 1.56 -5.04 4.24
CA THR A 39 1.16 -3.71 4.70
C THR A 39 1.66 -2.62 3.76
N PHE A 40 2.89 -2.74 3.27
CA PHE A 40 3.50 -1.85 2.28
C PHE A 40 2.69 -1.79 0.99
N TRP A 41 2.42 -2.96 0.37
CA TRP A 41 1.66 -2.99 -0.90
C TRP A 41 0.23 -2.48 -0.72
N SER A 42 -0.41 -2.79 0.42
CA SER A 42 -1.71 -2.23 0.75
C SER A 42 -1.67 -0.70 0.80
N ALA A 43 -0.70 -0.12 1.51
CA ALA A 43 -0.55 1.33 1.62
C ALA A 43 -0.25 2.00 0.27
N VAL A 44 0.60 1.38 -0.56
CA VAL A 44 0.90 1.86 -1.92
C VAL A 44 -0.37 1.95 -2.76
N LEU A 45 -1.22 0.92 -2.73
CA LEU A 45 -2.48 0.94 -3.45
C LEU A 45 -3.46 1.99 -2.91
N MET A 46 -3.56 2.10 -1.58
CA MET A 46 -4.38 3.15 -0.95
C MET A 46 -3.96 4.54 -1.42
N ALA A 47 -2.66 4.78 -1.53
CA ALA A 47 -2.13 6.03 -2.02
C ALA A 47 -2.46 6.27 -3.51
N ASP A 48 -2.35 5.25 -4.37
CA ASP A 48 -2.73 5.35 -5.79
C ASP A 48 -4.24 5.61 -5.96
N ALA A 49 -5.06 5.05 -5.07
CA ALA A 49 -6.49 5.27 -4.97
C ALA A 49 -6.89 6.65 -4.39
N GLY A 50 -5.92 7.49 -4.00
CA GLY A 50 -6.16 8.81 -3.40
C GLY A 50 -6.50 8.79 -1.91
N ARG A 51 -6.42 7.62 -1.23
CA ARG A 51 -6.59 7.47 0.22
C ARG A 51 -5.25 7.66 0.95
N VAL A 52 -4.63 8.82 0.73
CA VAL A 52 -3.26 9.11 1.16
C VAL A 52 -3.12 9.13 2.69
N ASP A 53 -4.10 9.65 3.41
CA ASP A 53 -4.05 9.72 4.88
C ASP A 53 -4.01 8.32 5.54
N GLU A 54 -4.75 7.37 4.99
CA GLU A 54 -4.80 5.99 5.49
C GLU A 54 -3.54 5.22 5.11
N ALA A 55 -3.05 5.44 3.90
CA ALA A 55 -1.77 4.93 3.45
C ALA A 55 -0.62 5.43 4.34
N ARG A 56 -0.63 6.72 4.73
CA ARG A 56 0.37 7.30 5.64
C ARG A 56 0.36 6.58 6.98
N ALA A 57 -0.79 6.37 7.60
CA ALA A 57 -0.86 5.69 8.89
C ALA A 57 -0.24 4.27 8.87
N LEU A 58 -0.39 3.56 7.74
CA LEU A 58 0.27 2.27 7.54
C LEU A 58 1.78 2.40 7.31
N PHE A 59 2.20 3.42 6.56
CA PHE A 59 3.63 3.73 6.38
C PHE A 59 4.30 4.09 7.70
N ASP A 60 3.66 4.88 8.55
CA ASP A 60 4.16 5.21 9.89
C ASP A 60 4.35 3.93 10.73
N GLU A 61 3.40 2.98 10.66
CA GLU A 61 3.51 1.70 11.38
C GLU A 61 4.74 0.89 10.94
N ILE A 62 4.93 0.69 9.64
CA ILE A 62 6.01 -0.17 9.11
C ILE A 62 7.37 0.53 9.14
N THR A 63 7.43 1.84 8.92
CA THR A 63 8.70 2.59 8.93
C THR A 63 9.24 2.81 10.34
N ALA A 64 8.35 2.86 11.35
CA ALA A 64 8.76 2.83 12.75
C ALA A 64 9.40 1.49 13.16
N ARG A 65 9.05 0.39 12.49
CA ARG A 65 9.63 -0.95 12.73
C ARG A 65 10.91 -1.16 11.93
N GLU A 66 10.86 -0.87 10.64
CA GLU A 66 11.98 -1.05 9.71
C GLU A 66 12.07 0.15 8.75
N PRO A 67 13.02 1.08 8.97
CA PRO A 67 13.17 2.28 8.14
C PRO A 67 13.43 2.00 6.66
N GLY A 68 13.88 0.78 6.29
CA GLY A 68 14.07 0.37 4.90
C GLY A 68 12.82 0.50 4.02
N TRP A 69 11.61 0.41 4.60
CA TRP A 69 10.36 0.62 3.85
C TRP A 69 10.22 2.04 3.30
N ALA A 70 10.75 3.05 4.01
CA ALA A 70 10.76 4.42 3.53
C ALA A 70 11.72 4.59 2.35
N GLU A 71 12.82 3.83 2.30
CA GLU A 71 13.73 3.83 1.15
C GLU A 71 13.09 3.15 -0.06
N LEU A 72 12.38 2.04 0.16
CA LEU A 72 11.69 1.32 -0.92
C LEU A 72 10.62 2.17 -1.58
N VAL A 73 9.74 2.82 -0.81
CA VAL A 73 8.68 3.67 -1.38
C VAL A 73 9.25 4.88 -2.13
N ARG A 74 10.40 5.42 -1.70
CA ARG A 74 11.09 6.51 -2.41
C ARG A 74 11.55 6.15 -3.81
N ARG A 75 11.85 4.86 -4.05
CA ARG A 75 12.32 4.35 -5.34
C ARG A 75 11.17 3.90 -6.25
N LEU A 76 9.97 3.74 -5.70
CA LEU A 76 8.80 3.23 -6.40
C LEU A 76 8.32 4.14 -7.57
N PRO A 77 8.36 5.48 -7.48
CA PRO A 77 7.98 6.34 -8.61
C PRO A 77 8.79 6.08 -9.88
N ASP A 78 10.05 5.67 -9.74
CA ASP A 78 10.95 5.45 -10.88
C ASP A 78 10.57 4.17 -11.67
N THR A 79 9.70 3.30 -11.12
CA THR A 79 9.19 2.10 -11.79
C THR A 79 7.84 2.32 -12.47
N GLY A 80 7.18 3.47 -12.26
CA GLY A 80 5.84 3.76 -12.78
C GLY A 80 4.69 3.05 -12.03
N LEU A 81 4.97 2.42 -10.89
CA LEU A 81 3.97 1.70 -10.07
C LEU A 81 3.12 2.62 -9.17
N LEU A 82 3.33 3.94 -9.22
CA LEU A 82 2.60 4.91 -8.42
C LEU A 82 2.22 6.10 -9.32
N ARG A 83 0.93 6.28 -9.64
CA ARG A 83 0.47 7.32 -10.58
C ARG A 83 0.76 8.72 -10.08
N GLY A 84 0.74 8.91 -8.77
CA GLY A 84 1.11 10.17 -8.11
C GLY A 84 2.62 10.45 -8.10
N GLY A 85 3.44 9.50 -8.53
CA GLY A 85 4.89 9.63 -8.58
C GLY A 85 5.50 10.16 -7.28
N ARG A 86 6.41 11.12 -7.38
CA ARG A 86 7.19 11.60 -6.24
C ARG A 86 6.38 12.41 -5.22
N SER A 87 5.32 13.11 -5.64
CA SER A 87 4.53 13.95 -4.72
C SER A 87 3.77 13.10 -3.70
N VAL A 88 3.16 11.99 -4.14
CA VAL A 88 2.45 11.09 -3.24
C VAL A 88 3.42 10.42 -2.26
N VAL A 89 4.62 10.05 -2.71
CA VAL A 89 5.67 9.54 -1.80
C VAL A 89 6.04 10.55 -0.72
N GLU A 90 6.19 11.82 -1.08
CA GLU A 90 6.47 12.89 -0.11
C GLU A 90 5.32 13.05 0.89
N GLU A 91 4.07 12.94 0.43
CA GLU A 91 2.89 12.95 1.31
C GLU A 91 2.81 11.72 2.22
N LEU A 92 3.24 10.54 1.76
CA LEU A 92 3.25 9.32 2.57
C LEU A 92 4.33 9.33 3.65
N LEU A 93 5.44 10.03 3.40
CA LEU A 93 6.59 10.10 4.31
C LEU A 93 6.66 11.42 5.08
N ALA A 94 5.65 12.28 4.93
CA ALA A 94 5.59 13.54 5.64
C ALA A 94 5.41 13.29 7.16
N PRO A 95 6.11 14.06 8.00
CA PRO A 95 6.08 13.91 9.46
C PRO A 95 4.72 14.28 10.08
#